data_AF-A0A498SH82-F1
#
_entry.id   AF-A0A498SH82-F1
#
_cell.length_a   1.000
_cell.length_b   1.000
_cell.length_c   1.000
_cell.angle_alpha   90.00
_cell.angle_beta   90.00
_cell.angle_gamma   90.00
#
_symmetry.space_group_name_H-M   'P 1'
#
loop_
_entity.id
_entity.type
_entity.pdbx_description
1 polymer ?
#
loop_
_entity_poly.entity_id
_entity_poly.type
_entity_poly.pdbx_seq_one_letter_code
_entity_poly.pdbx_strand_id
1 'polypeptide(L)'
;MLLIRMDLQDMDSTKLRKFFDVDSTISWINNHGYRRIALQFPDYILSVSANIATLLEKECNGDVKTYVLADTTYRSCCIDFIAAEQCNADCIIHYGDSCMSETVNRIPTRFVFGNVDIEWEKLEEAVHKYKDKFEPNCCLLFDAMYANISDTLFDFLSKFSGMESLFNCKLVDRSNDLKDSQPTSSMDCCLGRVSPKEKQNMTLLFIGETNSPLLPLWLMTNLNCINVFTFSPITLNYSFQRTPATRLLRKRLFLIEKLRDAKTVGIVLNTINLLGYGEALERARKLCKVAGKKSYTIAIGKINEPKISNFANDIEAFIVLSCPYGIILDVSDFYRPILSLFEAEAALNPQCKWLAGDGWTAEFRNFVNDEMGSEAEIKSDLSLITGKMRVTGVEDNVNNNINSCSILSIYTAGDYFSQRTWKGLDDKCTSESVTVQEGRSGIASKYNSEP
;
A
#
# COMPACT_ATOMS: atom_id res chain seq x y z
N MET A 1 8.41 -10.71 -2.42
CA MET A 1 9.58 -10.56 -3.30
C MET A 1 9.96 -11.93 -3.83
N LEU A 2 9.05 -12.52 -4.60
CA LEU A 2 9.20 -13.84 -5.24
C LEU A 2 8.21 -13.94 -6.42
N LEU A 3 8.30 -12.97 -7.34
CA LEU A 3 8.08 -13.24 -8.77
C LEU A 3 9.39 -13.83 -9.34
N ILE A 4 9.97 -14.81 -8.62
CA ILE A 4 11.10 -15.59 -9.08
C ILE A 4 10.49 -16.67 -9.98
N ARG A 5 10.86 -16.64 -11.27
CA ARG A 5 10.48 -17.55 -12.38
C ARG A 5 9.26 -17.21 -13.23
N MET A 6 9.02 -15.94 -13.52
CA MET A 6 8.75 -15.64 -14.92
C MET A 6 10.05 -15.08 -15.46
N ASP A 7 10.88 -15.89 -16.13
CA ASP A 7 11.99 -15.37 -16.92
C ASP A 7 11.39 -14.64 -18.12
N LEU A 8 10.89 -13.43 -17.86
CA LEU A 8 10.33 -12.54 -18.88
C LEU A 8 11.38 -12.19 -19.93
N GLN A 9 12.67 -12.30 -19.59
CA GLN A 9 13.79 -12.15 -20.52
C GLN A 9 13.85 -13.28 -21.56
N ASP A 10 13.42 -14.50 -21.21
CA ASP A 10 13.45 -15.67 -22.08
C ASP A 10 12.10 -15.94 -22.76
N MET A 11 11.10 -15.09 -22.53
CA MET A 11 9.81 -15.20 -23.22
C MET A 11 9.96 -14.87 -24.69
N ASP A 12 9.39 -15.73 -25.55
CA ASP A 12 9.22 -15.41 -26.97
C ASP A 12 8.46 -14.08 -27.15
N SER A 13 8.82 -13.35 -28.20
CA SER A 13 8.26 -12.06 -28.56
C SER A 13 6.73 -12.06 -28.59
N THR A 14 6.10 -13.16 -29.03
CA THR A 14 4.64 -13.29 -29.10
C THR A 14 4.01 -13.28 -27.70
N LYS A 15 4.61 -14.02 -26.76
CA LYS A 15 4.12 -14.10 -25.39
C LYS A 15 4.36 -12.80 -24.63
N LEU A 16 5.51 -12.17 -24.85
CA LEU A 16 5.82 -10.84 -24.31
C LEU A 16 4.76 -9.82 -24.76
N ARG A 17 4.44 -9.83 -26.06
CA ARG A 17 3.45 -8.93 -26.67
C ARG A 17 2.04 -9.09 -26.06
N LYS A 18 1.62 -10.34 -25.81
CA LYS A 18 0.35 -10.65 -25.14
C LYS A 18 0.36 -10.25 -23.67
N PHE A 19 1.44 -10.53 -22.94
CA PHE A 19 1.55 -10.22 -21.51
C PHE A 19 1.48 -8.72 -21.25
N PHE A 20 2.19 -7.91 -22.05
CA PHE A 20 2.23 -6.44 -21.93
C PHE A 20 1.13 -5.73 -22.73
N ASP A 21 0.16 -6.46 -23.29
CA ASP A 21 -0.97 -5.90 -24.05
C ASP A 21 -0.54 -4.80 -25.04
N VAL A 22 0.51 -5.10 -25.80
CA VAL A 22 1.21 -4.11 -26.63
C VAL A 22 0.30 -3.58 -27.74
N ASP A 23 -0.46 -4.47 -28.39
CA ASP A 23 -1.38 -4.12 -29.48
C ASP A 23 -2.43 -3.07 -29.05
N SER A 24 -3.13 -3.35 -27.96
CA SER A 24 -4.16 -2.46 -27.44
C SER A 24 -3.54 -1.15 -26.96
N THR A 25 -2.32 -1.20 -26.42
CA THR A 25 -1.57 -0.02 -26.01
C THR A 25 -1.20 0.86 -27.19
N ILE A 26 -0.70 0.30 -28.30
CA ILE A 26 -0.41 1.03 -29.54
C ILE A 26 -1.68 1.66 -30.12
N SER A 27 -2.78 0.90 -30.18
CA SER A 27 -4.07 1.42 -30.64
C SER A 27 -4.53 2.60 -29.78
N TRP A 28 -4.41 2.49 -28.46
CA TRP A 28 -4.77 3.57 -27.53
C TRP A 28 -3.91 4.82 -27.72
N ILE A 29 -2.59 4.67 -27.90
CA ILE A 29 -1.65 5.78 -28.18
C ILE A 29 -2.04 6.48 -29.49
N ASN A 30 -2.22 5.71 -30.57
CA ASN A 30 -2.50 6.23 -31.90
C ASN A 30 -3.85 6.95 -31.96
N ASN A 31 -4.89 6.39 -31.34
CA ASN A 31 -6.24 6.97 -31.36
C ASN A 31 -6.31 8.34 -30.67
N HIS A 32 -5.46 8.58 -29.67
CA HIS A 32 -5.40 9.86 -28.95
C HIS A 32 -4.31 10.80 -29.47
N GLY A 33 -3.43 10.33 -30.37
CA GLY A 33 -2.34 11.11 -30.92
C GLY A 33 -1.25 11.47 -29.90
N TYR A 34 -1.06 10.66 -28.86
CA TYR A 34 0.00 10.86 -27.87
C TYR A 34 1.38 10.67 -28.50
N ARG A 35 2.36 11.52 -28.13
CA ARG A 35 3.71 11.50 -28.68
C ARG A 35 4.79 11.27 -27.62
N ARG A 36 4.61 11.81 -26.42
CA ARG A 36 5.53 11.60 -25.29
C ARG A 36 4.90 10.66 -24.28
N ILE A 37 5.46 9.47 -24.12
CA ILE A 37 4.83 8.41 -23.33
C ILE A 37 5.74 8.06 -22.16
N ALA A 38 5.23 8.22 -20.94
CA ALA A 38 5.91 7.71 -19.75
C ALA A 38 5.55 6.24 -19.55
N LEU A 39 6.56 5.38 -19.40
CA LEU A 39 6.40 3.95 -19.13
C LEU A 39 6.84 3.67 -17.71
N GLN A 40 5.91 3.27 -16.85
CA GLN A 40 6.18 2.97 -15.46
C GLN A 40 6.16 1.46 -15.23
N PHE A 41 7.30 0.91 -14.79
CA PHE A 41 7.44 -0.50 -14.49
C PHE A 41 7.75 -0.71 -13.00
N PRO A 42 7.23 -1.77 -12.38
CA PRO A 42 7.69 -2.18 -11.06
C PRO A 42 9.06 -2.85 -11.17
N ASP A 43 9.84 -2.78 -10.09
CA ASP A 43 11.24 -3.24 -10.01
C ASP A 43 11.47 -4.65 -10.62
N TYR A 44 10.50 -5.56 -10.46
CA TYR A 44 10.62 -6.96 -10.90
C TYR A 44 10.44 -7.19 -12.41
N ILE A 45 9.90 -6.23 -13.18
CA ILE A 45 9.83 -6.29 -14.65
C ILE A 45 10.57 -5.14 -15.32
N LEU A 46 11.31 -4.32 -14.56
CA LEU A 46 12.05 -3.19 -15.11
C LEU A 46 13.10 -3.63 -16.14
N SER A 47 13.62 -4.87 -16.03
CA SER A 47 14.62 -5.41 -16.94
C SER A 47 14.15 -5.55 -18.39
N VAL A 48 12.84 -5.66 -18.65
CA VAL A 48 12.27 -5.75 -20.01
C VAL A 48 11.78 -4.41 -20.55
N SER A 49 11.89 -3.33 -19.77
CA SER A 49 11.38 -2.00 -20.11
C SER A 49 11.94 -1.46 -21.43
N ALA A 50 13.24 -1.64 -21.69
CA ALA A 50 13.89 -1.17 -22.92
C ALA A 50 13.33 -1.85 -24.17
N ASN A 51 12.99 -3.14 -24.09
CA ASN A 51 12.40 -3.89 -25.20
C ASN A 51 11.00 -3.38 -25.53
N ILE A 52 10.18 -3.17 -24.49
CA ILE A 52 8.82 -2.63 -24.65
C ILE A 52 8.85 -1.18 -25.16
N ALA A 53 9.74 -0.34 -24.64
CA ALA A 53 9.96 1.02 -25.11
C ALA A 53 10.28 1.05 -26.61
N THR A 54 11.28 0.29 -27.03
CA THR A 54 11.69 0.18 -28.45
C THR A 54 10.56 -0.33 -29.34
N LEU A 55 9.79 -1.31 -28.85
CA LEU A 55 8.66 -1.88 -29.58
C LEU A 55 7.54 -0.84 -29.80
N LEU A 56 7.19 -0.08 -28.77
CA LEU A 56 6.19 0.98 -28.84
C LEU A 56 6.63 2.11 -29.78
N GLU A 57 7.89 2.57 -29.68
CA GLU A 57 8.42 3.63 -30.57
C GLU A 57 8.44 3.20 -32.04
N LYS A 58 8.72 1.92 -32.32
CA LYS A 58 8.78 1.39 -33.68
C LYS A 58 7.42 1.16 -34.33
N GLU A 59 6.43 0.71 -33.55
CA GLU A 59 5.12 0.29 -34.07
C GLU A 59 4.02 1.36 -33.94
N CYS A 60 4.21 2.39 -33.12
CA CYS A 60 3.28 3.52 -33.08
C CYS A 60 3.37 4.39 -34.33
N ASN A 61 2.26 5.04 -34.68
CA ASN A 61 2.20 5.95 -35.82
C ASN A 61 2.76 7.33 -35.42
N GLY A 62 3.70 7.84 -36.22
CA GLY A 62 4.31 9.15 -36.00
C GLY A 62 5.58 9.10 -35.14
N ASP A 63 6.11 10.28 -34.80
CA ASP A 63 7.33 10.43 -34.01
C ASP A 63 7.01 10.31 -32.51
N VAL A 64 6.82 9.07 -32.05
CA VAL A 64 6.56 8.74 -30.65
C VAL A 64 7.88 8.53 -29.92
N LYS A 65 7.99 9.11 -28.72
CA LYS A 65 9.14 8.97 -27.83
C LYS A 65 8.69 8.49 -26.45
N THR A 66 9.36 7.47 -25.96
CA THR A 66 9.09 6.85 -24.66
C THR A 66 10.11 7.28 -23.60
N TYR A 67 9.66 7.32 -22.34
CA TYR A 67 10.48 7.62 -21.17
C TYR A 67 10.22 6.57 -20.11
N VAL A 68 11.23 5.75 -19.81
CA VAL A 68 11.11 4.73 -18.75
C VAL A 68 11.27 5.39 -17.39
N LEU A 69 10.23 5.32 -16.56
CA LEU A 69 10.27 5.75 -15.16
C LEU A 69 10.90 4.62 -14.33
N ALA A 70 12.16 4.78 -13.99
CA ALA A 70 12.98 3.72 -13.38
C ALA A 70 12.89 3.63 -11.85
N ASP A 71 12.10 4.48 -11.20
CA ASP A 71 11.94 4.48 -9.75
C ASP A 71 10.48 4.24 -9.34
N THR A 72 10.30 3.54 -8.22
CA THR A 72 9.01 3.39 -7.54
C THR A 72 9.01 4.30 -6.31
N THR A 73 8.67 5.58 -6.52
CA THR A 73 8.77 6.66 -5.51
C THR A 73 8.16 6.30 -4.15
N TYR A 74 7.07 5.53 -4.16
CA TYR A 74 6.33 5.15 -2.95
C TYR A 74 6.13 3.62 -2.85
N ARG A 75 5.44 3.05 -3.84
CA ARG A 75 5.19 1.62 -4.04
C ARG A 75 4.98 1.37 -5.53
N SER A 76 5.19 0.12 -5.97
CA SER A 76 4.95 -0.32 -7.34
C SER A 76 3.53 -0.07 -7.85
N CYS A 77 2.54 0.05 -6.97
CA CYS A 77 1.13 0.23 -7.35
C CYS A 77 0.69 1.68 -7.55
N CYS A 78 1.55 2.66 -7.25
CA CYS A 78 1.20 4.08 -7.30
C CYS A 78 1.78 4.71 -8.57
N ILE A 79 0.98 5.51 -9.27
CA ILE A 79 1.42 6.25 -10.46
C ILE A 79 2.37 7.38 -10.04
N ASP A 80 3.49 7.51 -10.75
CA ASP A 80 4.44 8.61 -10.59
C ASP A 80 4.16 9.76 -11.56
N PHE A 81 3.19 10.59 -11.19
CA PHE A 81 2.86 11.78 -11.96
C PHE A 81 3.98 12.83 -11.98
N ILE A 82 4.81 12.92 -10.95
CA ILE A 82 5.86 13.94 -10.88
C ILE A 82 6.92 13.64 -11.93
N ALA A 83 7.37 12.39 -12.01
CA ALA A 83 8.34 11.98 -13.01
C ALA A 83 7.78 12.08 -14.44
N ALA A 84 6.48 11.76 -14.63
CA ALA A 84 5.81 11.94 -15.90
C ALA A 84 5.69 13.42 -16.33
N GLU A 85 5.39 14.33 -15.39
CA GLU A 85 5.37 15.78 -15.66
C GLU A 85 6.76 16.32 -16.01
N GLN A 86 7.81 15.84 -15.34
CA GLN A 86 9.20 16.24 -15.62
C GLN A 86 9.66 15.88 -17.03
N CYS A 87 9.12 14.80 -17.62
CA CYS A 87 9.37 14.46 -19.01
C CYS A 87 8.30 14.99 -19.98
N ASN A 88 7.40 15.86 -19.52
CA ASN A 88 6.26 16.39 -20.29
C ASN A 88 5.52 15.28 -21.04
N ALA A 89 5.22 14.18 -20.36
CA ALA A 89 4.49 13.07 -20.95
C ALA A 89 3.03 13.46 -21.23
N ASP A 90 2.55 13.09 -22.42
CA ASP A 90 1.15 13.21 -22.80
C ASP A 90 0.29 12.15 -22.12
N CYS A 91 0.89 10.98 -21.81
CA CYS A 91 0.22 9.87 -21.14
C CYS A 91 1.21 8.98 -20.37
N ILE A 92 0.66 8.15 -19.47
CA ILE A 92 1.40 7.15 -18.70
C ILE A 92 0.87 5.76 -19.03
N ILE A 93 1.77 4.81 -19.29
CA ILE A 93 1.46 3.38 -19.28
C ILE A 93 2.01 2.80 -17.98
N HIS A 94 1.11 2.41 -17.07
CA HIS A 94 1.45 1.82 -15.77
C HIS A 94 1.37 0.30 -15.86
N TYR A 95 2.52 -0.36 -15.73
CA TYR A 95 2.60 -1.81 -15.76
C TYR A 95 2.52 -2.44 -14.37
N GLY A 96 1.94 -3.64 -14.28
CA GLY A 96 1.81 -4.40 -13.03
C GLY A 96 0.65 -3.93 -12.15
N ASP A 97 0.64 -4.37 -10.89
CA ASP A 97 -0.49 -4.17 -9.98
C ASP A 97 -0.81 -2.69 -9.72
N SER A 98 -2.09 -2.43 -9.46
CA SER A 98 -2.59 -1.13 -8.98
C SER A 98 -3.63 -1.34 -7.88
N CYS A 99 -3.65 -0.42 -6.92
CA CYS A 99 -4.71 -0.35 -5.91
C CYS A 99 -5.99 0.32 -6.44
N MET A 100 -5.95 0.89 -7.66
CA MET A 100 -7.05 1.60 -8.33
C MET A 100 -7.68 2.71 -7.50
N SER A 101 -6.93 3.26 -6.54
CA SER A 101 -7.35 4.44 -5.78
C SER A 101 -7.41 5.66 -6.70
N GLU A 102 -8.43 6.52 -6.54
CA GLU A 102 -8.54 7.74 -7.34
C GLU A 102 -7.40 8.70 -7.02
N THR A 103 -6.94 9.39 -8.06
CA THR A 103 -5.82 10.34 -7.98
C THR A 103 -6.26 11.74 -8.40
N VAL A 104 -5.51 12.75 -7.93
CA VAL A 104 -5.82 14.17 -8.22
C VAL A 104 -5.31 14.58 -9.60
N ASN A 105 -4.18 14.02 -10.02
CA ASN A 105 -3.53 14.36 -11.29
C ASN A 105 -4.25 13.67 -12.47
N ARG A 106 -4.27 14.33 -13.62
CA ARG A 106 -5.10 13.99 -14.77
C ARG A 106 -4.32 13.56 -16.01
N ILE A 107 -3.01 13.30 -15.90
CA ILE A 107 -2.29 12.71 -17.04
C ILE A 107 -2.99 11.38 -17.39
N PRO A 108 -3.50 11.24 -18.64
CA PRO A 108 -4.16 10.01 -19.08
C PRO A 108 -3.28 8.79 -18.78
N THR A 109 -3.82 7.85 -18.02
CA THR A 109 -3.07 6.67 -17.58
C THR A 109 -3.76 5.40 -18.04
N ARG A 110 -3.03 4.56 -18.77
CA ARG A 110 -3.45 3.21 -19.13
C ARG A 110 -2.78 2.22 -18.19
N PHE A 111 -3.57 1.35 -17.56
CA PHE A 111 -3.05 0.26 -16.74
C PHE A 111 -2.88 -1.01 -17.57
N VAL A 112 -1.75 -1.69 -17.40
CA VAL A 112 -1.45 -2.98 -18.01
C VAL A 112 -0.97 -3.94 -16.92
N PHE A 113 -1.89 -4.76 -16.40
CA PHE A 113 -1.63 -5.61 -15.25
C PHE A 113 -0.79 -6.86 -15.56
N GLY A 114 -0.74 -7.27 -16.83
CA GLY A 114 -0.22 -8.57 -17.24
C GLY A 114 -1.34 -9.49 -17.74
N ASN A 115 -0.97 -10.50 -18.52
CA ASN A 115 -1.87 -11.55 -18.98
C ASN A 115 -1.19 -12.91 -18.77
N VAL A 116 -1.39 -13.46 -17.58
CA VAL A 116 -0.82 -14.75 -17.17
C VAL A 116 -1.85 -15.85 -17.40
N ASP A 117 -1.48 -16.87 -18.18
CA ASP A 117 -2.32 -18.03 -18.39
C ASP A 117 -2.42 -18.88 -17.10
N ILE A 118 -3.53 -19.61 -16.94
CA ILE A 118 -3.78 -20.49 -15.79
C ILE A 118 -3.78 -21.94 -16.26
N GLU A 119 -3.13 -22.82 -15.52
CA GLU A 119 -3.24 -24.27 -15.70
C GLU A 119 -4.61 -24.76 -15.18
N TRP A 120 -5.61 -24.76 -16.06
CA TRP A 120 -7.00 -25.09 -15.72
C TRP A 120 -7.16 -26.49 -15.11
N GLU A 121 -6.41 -27.49 -15.59
CA GLU A 121 -6.44 -28.85 -15.04
C GLU A 121 -5.97 -28.89 -13.57
N LYS A 122 -4.97 -28.08 -13.23
CA LYS A 122 -4.46 -27.98 -11.86
C LYS A 122 -5.42 -27.22 -10.95
N LEU A 123 -6.08 -26.19 -11.48
CA LEU A 123 -7.14 -25.51 -10.75
C LEU A 123 -8.33 -26.47 -10.50
N GLU A 124 -8.71 -27.27 -11.49
CA GLU A 124 -9.75 -28.30 -11.34
C GLU A 124 -9.40 -29.32 -10.27
N GLU A 125 -8.17 -29.88 -10.31
CA GLU A 125 -7.65 -30.81 -9.31
C GLU A 125 -7.73 -30.21 -7.89
N ALA A 126 -7.33 -28.94 -7.75
CA ALA A 126 -7.34 -28.22 -6.49
C ALA A 126 -8.74 -28.01 -5.93
N VAL A 127 -9.70 -27.60 -6.77
CA VAL A 127 -11.10 -27.41 -6.37
C VAL A 127 -11.73 -28.77 -6.03
N HIS A 128 -11.49 -29.81 -6.83
CA HIS A 128 -12.06 -31.13 -6.60
C HIS A 128 -11.59 -31.74 -5.27
N LYS A 129 -10.33 -31.50 -4.89
CA LYS A 129 -9.77 -31.95 -3.60
C LYS A 129 -10.47 -31.37 -2.38
N TYR A 130 -11.10 -30.19 -2.50
CA TYR A 130 -11.84 -29.54 -1.41
C TYR A 130 -13.34 -29.39 -1.68
N LYS A 131 -13.89 -30.13 -2.65
CA LYS A 131 -15.30 -30.03 -3.07
C LYS A 131 -16.30 -30.06 -1.92
N ASP A 132 -16.05 -30.91 -0.90
CA ASP A 132 -16.95 -31.10 0.24
C ASP A 132 -16.83 -29.98 1.30
N LYS A 133 -15.92 -29.02 1.11
CA LYS A 133 -15.70 -27.89 2.02
C LYS A 133 -16.29 -26.57 1.53
N PHE A 134 -16.66 -26.48 0.25
CA PHE A 134 -17.26 -25.27 -0.30
C PHE A 134 -18.71 -25.13 0.17
N GLU A 135 -19.10 -23.88 0.45
CA GLU A 135 -20.45 -23.50 0.86
C GLU A 135 -21.07 -22.62 -0.23
N PRO A 136 -22.40 -22.67 -0.46
CA PRO A 136 -23.06 -22.02 -1.59
C PRO A 136 -22.69 -20.54 -1.78
N ASN A 137 -22.50 -19.81 -0.67
CA ASN A 137 -22.10 -18.41 -0.67
C ASN A 137 -20.58 -18.29 -0.84
N CYS A 138 -20.15 -18.00 -2.07
CA CYS A 138 -18.74 -17.85 -2.41
C CYS A 138 -18.45 -16.49 -3.04
N CYS A 139 -17.22 -16.00 -2.91
CA CYS A 139 -16.75 -14.87 -3.71
C CYS A 139 -15.40 -15.18 -4.35
N LEU A 140 -15.26 -14.80 -5.62
CA LEU A 140 -14.03 -14.92 -6.40
C LEU A 140 -13.26 -13.60 -6.30
N LEU A 141 -12.03 -13.68 -5.83
CA LEU A 141 -11.06 -12.59 -5.75
C LEU A 141 -9.77 -12.99 -6.45
N PHE A 142 -9.13 -12.05 -7.13
CA PHE A 142 -7.90 -12.34 -7.89
C PHE A 142 -6.96 -11.15 -7.96
N ASP A 143 -5.68 -11.45 -8.13
CA ASP A 143 -4.65 -10.45 -8.44
C ASP A 143 -4.89 -9.80 -9.80
N ALA A 144 -4.44 -8.55 -9.98
CA ALA A 144 -4.85 -7.74 -11.12
C ALA A 144 -4.42 -8.34 -12.47
N MET A 145 -3.33 -9.11 -12.50
CA MET A 145 -2.84 -9.81 -13.70
C MET A 145 -3.79 -10.89 -14.24
N TYR A 146 -4.83 -11.25 -13.49
CA TYR A 146 -5.89 -12.17 -13.93
C TYR A 146 -7.21 -11.47 -14.28
N ALA A 147 -7.25 -10.13 -14.27
CA ALA A 147 -8.46 -9.36 -14.57
C ALA A 147 -9.04 -9.68 -15.96
N ASN A 148 -8.19 -9.89 -16.97
CA ASN A 148 -8.63 -10.19 -18.33
C ASN A 148 -9.36 -11.55 -18.47
N ILE A 149 -9.09 -12.48 -17.56
CA ILE A 149 -9.68 -13.83 -17.57
C ILE A 149 -10.69 -14.03 -16.43
N SER A 150 -11.09 -12.96 -15.74
CA SER A 150 -11.95 -13.05 -14.56
C SER A 150 -13.32 -13.66 -14.87
N ASP A 151 -13.86 -13.38 -16.05
CA ASP A 151 -15.15 -13.93 -16.49
C ASP A 151 -15.04 -15.42 -16.80
N THR A 152 -13.97 -15.83 -17.48
CA THR A 152 -13.69 -17.24 -17.72
C THR A 152 -13.45 -18.01 -16.42
N LEU A 153 -12.73 -17.43 -15.46
CA LEU A 153 -12.56 -17.99 -14.12
C LEU A 153 -13.90 -18.16 -13.39
N PHE A 154 -14.75 -17.14 -13.45
CA PHE A 154 -16.09 -17.18 -12.85
C PHE A 154 -16.96 -18.28 -13.47
N ASP A 155 -17.04 -18.34 -14.80
CA ASP A 155 -17.81 -19.35 -15.53
C ASP A 155 -17.27 -20.77 -15.32
N PHE A 156 -15.97 -20.91 -15.10
CA PHE A 156 -15.35 -22.18 -14.77
C PHE A 156 -15.69 -22.64 -13.35
N LEU A 157 -15.49 -21.77 -12.35
CA LEU A 157 -15.68 -22.11 -10.93
C LEU A 157 -17.16 -22.28 -10.55
N SER A 158 -18.07 -21.54 -11.19
CA SER A 158 -19.52 -21.66 -10.94
C SER A 158 -20.12 -23.02 -11.31
N LYS A 159 -19.40 -23.85 -12.08
CA LYS A 159 -19.86 -25.19 -12.48
C LYS A 159 -19.70 -26.26 -11.39
N PHE A 160 -18.91 -25.99 -10.35
CA PHE A 160 -18.65 -26.96 -9.29
C PHE A 160 -19.73 -26.91 -8.21
N SER A 161 -20.05 -28.08 -7.65
CA SER A 161 -21.00 -28.21 -6.54
C SER A 161 -20.56 -27.37 -5.34
N GLY A 162 -21.50 -26.64 -4.73
CA GLY A 162 -21.23 -25.78 -3.58
C GLY A 162 -20.76 -24.36 -3.94
N MET A 163 -20.73 -23.98 -5.23
CA MET A 163 -20.39 -22.61 -5.68
C MET A 163 -21.51 -21.96 -6.50
N GLU A 164 -22.76 -22.29 -6.17
CA GLU A 164 -23.96 -21.86 -6.89
C GLU A 164 -24.20 -20.35 -6.80
N SER A 165 -23.83 -19.73 -5.67
CA SER A 165 -23.94 -18.29 -5.43
C SER A 165 -22.54 -17.67 -5.37
N LEU A 166 -21.77 -17.86 -6.45
CA LEU A 166 -20.46 -17.22 -6.62
C LEU A 166 -20.64 -15.74 -6.99
N PHE A 167 -19.95 -14.86 -6.27
CA PHE A 167 -19.86 -13.43 -6.60
C PHE A 167 -18.48 -13.10 -7.22
N ASN A 168 -18.45 -12.40 -8.36
CA ASN A 168 -17.21 -12.00 -9.01
C ASN A 168 -16.73 -10.63 -8.52
N CYS A 169 -15.63 -10.56 -7.76
CA CYS A 169 -15.05 -9.31 -7.27
C CYS A 169 -14.20 -8.64 -8.37
N LYS A 170 -14.86 -8.22 -9.45
CA LYS A 170 -14.21 -7.63 -10.64
C LYS A 170 -13.42 -6.38 -10.29
N LEU A 171 -12.28 -6.20 -10.94
CA LEU A 171 -11.50 -4.97 -10.88
C LEU A 171 -12.28 -3.84 -11.58
N VAL A 172 -12.40 -2.70 -10.91
CA VAL A 172 -13.07 -1.52 -11.46
C VAL A 172 -12.03 -0.72 -12.24
N ASP A 173 -12.05 -0.83 -13.56
CA ASP A 173 -11.21 0.00 -14.43
C ASP A 173 -11.85 1.38 -14.62
N ARG A 174 -11.19 2.39 -14.06
CA ARG A 174 -11.62 3.80 -14.11
C ARG A 174 -10.91 4.60 -15.21
N SER A 175 -10.07 3.94 -16.02
CA SER A 175 -9.26 4.61 -17.05
C SER A 175 -10.06 5.06 -18.28
N ASN A 176 -11.24 4.48 -18.52
CA ASN A 176 -12.09 4.79 -19.68
C ASN A 176 -13.24 5.78 -19.39
N ASP A 177 -13.48 6.17 -18.14
CA ASP A 177 -14.58 7.07 -17.77
C ASP A 177 -14.19 8.56 -17.92
N LEU A 178 -13.97 9.00 -19.17
CA LEU A 178 -13.97 10.43 -19.50
C LEU A 178 -15.35 10.95 -19.92
N LYS A 179 -16.31 10.06 -20.22
CA LYS A 179 -17.70 10.40 -20.53
C LYS A 179 -18.59 9.20 -20.18
N ASP A 180 -19.66 9.42 -19.43
CA ASP A 180 -20.71 8.44 -19.10
C ASP A 180 -20.38 7.30 -18.11
N SER A 181 -20.08 7.67 -16.87
CA SER A 181 -20.81 7.09 -15.76
C SER A 181 -20.78 8.06 -14.57
N GLN A 182 -21.94 8.64 -14.22
CA GLN A 182 -22.16 8.92 -12.81
C GLN A 182 -21.91 7.61 -12.07
N PRO A 183 -21.27 7.61 -10.89
CA PRO A 183 -21.19 6.40 -10.09
C PRO A 183 -22.63 5.94 -9.90
N THR A 184 -23.00 4.83 -10.56
CA THR A 184 -24.22 4.12 -10.20
C THR A 184 -24.09 3.89 -8.72
N SER A 185 -24.89 4.61 -7.95
CA SER A 185 -24.83 4.80 -6.51
C SER A 185 -25.21 3.53 -5.75
N SER A 186 -24.81 2.37 -6.27
CA SER A 186 -25.32 1.06 -5.91
C SER A 186 -24.29 -0.05 -6.01
N MET A 187 -22.99 0.20 -6.19
CA MET A 187 -21.96 -0.85 -6.09
C MET A 187 -20.95 -0.48 -5.02
N ASP A 188 -20.92 -1.26 -3.94
CA ASP A 188 -19.90 -1.14 -2.91
C ASP A 188 -18.56 -1.56 -3.52
N CYS A 189 -17.56 -0.68 -3.44
CA CYS A 189 -16.21 -0.95 -3.92
C CYS A 189 -15.26 -1.07 -2.73
N CYS A 190 -14.34 -2.02 -2.79
CA CYS A 190 -13.29 -2.21 -1.81
C CYS A 190 -11.98 -2.54 -2.54
N LEU A 191 -10.89 -1.83 -2.23
CA LEU A 191 -9.56 -2.08 -2.83
C LEU A 191 -9.59 -2.14 -4.37
N GLY A 192 -10.35 -1.23 -4.99
CA GLY A 192 -10.49 -1.15 -6.44
C GLY A 192 -11.35 -2.24 -7.08
N ARG A 193 -12.08 -3.04 -6.29
CA ARG A 193 -12.91 -4.14 -6.79
C ARG A 193 -14.34 -4.01 -6.32
N VAL A 194 -15.26 -4.56 -7.11
CA VAL A 194 -16.66 -4.67 -6.71
C VAL A 194 -16.75 -5.64 -5.53
N SER A 195 -17.49 -5.27 -4.48
CA SER A 195 -17.69 -6.07 -3.27
C SER A 195 -19.14 -6.55 -3.17
N PRO A 196 -19.38 -7.75 -2.61
CA PRO A 196 -20.73 -8.18 -2.25
C PRO A 196 -21.37 -7.21 -1.25
N LYS A 197 -22.64 -6.85 -1.47
CA LYS A 197 -23.42 -6.02 -0.52
C LYS A 197 -23.85 -6.79 0.71
N GLU A 198 -24.15 -8.07 0.54
CA GLU A 198 -24.64 -8.92 1.61
C GLU A 198 -23.50 -9.37 2.51
N LYS A 199 -23.58 -9.03 3.80
CA LYS A 199 -22.60 -9.43 4.82
C LYS A 199 -22.85 -10.85 5.36
N GLN A 200 -23.34 -11.76 4.52
CA GLN A 200 -23.49 -13.16 4.91
C GLN A 200 -22.13 -13.84 4.99
N ASN A 201 -22.05 -14.90 5.80
CA ASN A 201 -20.85 -15.73 5.85
C ASN A 201 -20.59 -16.33 4.48
N MET A 202 -19.35 -16.22 4.02
CA MET A 202 -18.94 -16.66 2.69
C MET A 202 -17.56 -17.34 2.70
N THR A 203 -17.34 -18.14 1.66
CA THR A 203 -16.02 -18.70 1.32
C THR A 203 -15.37 -17.84 0.25
N LEU A 204 -14.16 -17.34 0.52
CA LEU A 204 -13.35 -16.60 -0.44
C LEU A 204 -12.53 -17.56 -1.29
N LEU A 205 -12.66 -17.47 -2.61
CA LEU A 205 -11.79 -18.12 -3.58
C LEU A 205 -10.80 -17.09 -4.12
N PHE A 206 -9.54 -17.21 -3.70
CA PHE A 206 -8.47 -16.33 -4.10
C PHE A 206 -7.58 -16.97 -5.16
N ILE A 207 -7.52 -16.36 -6.35
CA ILE A 207 -6.61 -16.75 -7.44
C ILE A 207 -5.49 -15.71 -7.53
N GLY A 208 -4.31 -16.07 -7.04
CA GLY A 208 -3.23 -15.11 -6.90
C GLY A 208 -2.07 -15.62 -6.06
N GLU A 209 -1.09 -14.76 -5.87
CA GLU A 209 0.14 -15.09 -5.18
C GLU A 209 0.05 -14.85 -3.68
N THR A 210 0.73 -15.71 -2.91
CA THR A 210 0.65 -15.70 -1.44
C THR A 210 1.17 -14.42 -0.78
N ASN A 211 2.03 -13.68 -1.48
CA ASN A 211 2.58 -12.40 -1.04
C ASN A 211 1.78 -11.19 -1.53
N SER A 212 0.64 -11.40 -2.20
CA SER A 212 -0.23 -10.32 -2.64
C SER A 212 -0.74 -9.52 -1.42
N PRO A 213 -0.63 -8.18 -1.42
CA PRO A 213 -1.20 -7.37 -0.35
C PRO A 213 -2.73 -7.39 -0.36
N LEU A 214 -3.36 -7.75 -1.49
CA LEU A 214 -4.81 -7.78 -1.65
C LEU A 214 -5.49 -8.75 -0.68
N LEU A 215 -5.01 -9.99 -0.61
CA LEU A 215 -5.63 -11.04 0.18
C LEU A 215 -5.77 -10.67 1.67
N PRO A 216 -4.70 -10.31 2.41
CA PRO A 216 -4.82 -9.98 3.82
C PRO A 216 -5.65 -8.70 4.06
N LEU A 217 -5.54 -7.70 3.18
CA LEU A 217 -6.35 -6.47 3.30
C LEU A 217 -7.83 -6.77 3.10
N TRP A 218 -8.19 -7.52 2.05
CA TRP A 218 -9.56 -7.92 1.75
C TRP A 218 -10.18 -8.72 2.91
N LEU A 219 -9.43 -9.67 3.47
CA LEU A 219 -9.90 -10.50 4.58
C LEU A 219 -10.09 -9.71 5.87
N MET A 220 -9.25 -8.70 6.13
CA MET A 220 -9.43 -7.80 7.28
C MET A 220 -10.64 -6.87 7.11
N THR A 221 -10.96 -6.49 5.87
CA THR A 221 -12.15 -5.68 5.56
C THR A 221 -13.44 -6.49 5.57
N ASN A 222 -13.41 -7.71 5.03
CA ASN A 222 -14.57 -8.58 4.87
C ASN A 222 -14.50 -9.75 5.84
N LEU A 223 -14.78 -9.50 7.12
CA LEU A 223 -14.69 -10.52 8.19
C LEU A 223 -15.73 -11.64 8.09
N ASN A 224 -16.74 -11.45 7.24
CA ASN A 224 -17.70 -12.49 6.88
C ASN A 224 -17.10 -13.55 5.93
N CYS A 225 -15.91 -13.33 5.38
CA CYS A 225 -15.13 -14.39 4.72
C CYS A 225 -14.57 -15.35 5.78
N ILE A 226 -15.30 -16.42 6.10
CA ILE A 226 -14.92 -17.37 7.16
C ILE A 226 -13.86 -18.35 6.67
N ASN A 227 -14.02 -18.84 5.46
CA ASN A 227 -13.13 -19.81 4.83
C ASN A 227 -12.45 -19.18 3.62
N VAL A 228 -11.23 -19.62 3.32
CA VAL A 228 -10.43 -19.12 2.22
C VAL A 228 -9.81 -20.30 1.49
N PHE A 229 -10.16 -20.42 0.21
CA PHE A 229 -9.44 -21.22 -0.76
C PHE A 229 -8.44 -20.33 -1.49
N THR A 230 -7.19 -20.77 -1.61
CA THR A 230 -6.15 -20.06 -2.36
C THR A 230 -5.60 -20.98 -3.43
N PHE A 231 -5.40 -20.47 -4.65
CA PHE A 231 -4.66 -21.13 -5.71
C PHE A 231 -3.66 -20.12 -6.31
N SER A 232 -2.38 -20.47 -6.34
CA SER A 232 -1.32 -19.71 -7.00
C SER A 232 -1.08 -20.31 -8.39
N PRO A 233 -1.45 -19.61 -9.48
CA PRO A 233 -1.22 -20.13 -10.82
C PRO A 233 0.26 -20.20 -11.22
N ILE A 234 1.15 -19.50 -10.51
CA ILE A 234 2.60 -19.55 -10.77
C ILE A 234 3.24 -20.74 -10.06
N THR A 235 2.97 -20.91 -8.75
CA THR A 235 3.60 -21.97 -7.96
C THR A 235 2.81 -23.28 -7.97
N LEU A 236 1.59 -23.27 -8.51
CA LEU A 236 0.62 -24.36 -8.52
C LEU A 236 0.24 -24.87 -7.12
N ASN A 237 0.60 -24.12 -6.08
CA ASN A 237 0.24 -24.42 -4.72
C ASN A 237 -1.19 -23.97 -4.45
N TYR A 238 -1.90 -24.78 -3.66
CA TYR A 238 -3.26 -24.49 -3.27
C TYR A 238 -3.53 -24.91 -1.83
N SER A 239 -4.47 -24.23 -1.19
CA SER A 239 -4.84 -24.49 0.20
C SER A 239 -6.29 -24.13 0.46
N PHE A 240 -6.88 -24.76 1.47
CA PHE A 240 -8.19 -24.39 2.01
C PHE A 240 -8.07 -24.29 3.52
N GLN A 241 -8.29 -23.10 4.06
CA GLN A 241 -8.12 -22.82 5.49
C GLN A 241 -9.14 -21.81 6.00
N ARG A 242 -9.32 -21.77 7.32
CA ARG A 242 -10.10 -20.70 7.97
C ARG A 242 -9.36 -19.38 7.84
N THR A 243 -10.11 -18.28 7.72
CA THR A 243 -9.56 -16.94 7.54
C THR A 243 -8.51 -16.57 8.61
N PRO A 244 -7.32 -16.10 8.22
CA PRO A 244 -6.34 -15.54 9.15
C PRO A 244 -6.71 -14.12 9.63
N ALA A 245 -7.81 -13.51 9.15
CA ALA A 245 -8.18 -12.13 9.42
C ALA A 245 -8.19 -11.78 10.91
N THR A 246 -8.82 -12.61 11.75
CA THR A 246 -8.90 -12.36 13.20
C THR A 246 -7.52 -12.31 13.85
N ARG A 247 -6.57 -13.13 13.39
CA ARG A 247 -5.19 -13.12 13.88
C ARG A 247 -4.47 -11.83 13.47
N LEU A 248 -4.66 -11.39 12.24
CA LEU A 248 -4.10 -10.13 11.74
C LEU A 248 -4.70 -8.93 12.50
N LEU A 249 -6.02 -8.88 12.65
CA LEU A 249 -6.71 -7.83 13.41
C LEU A 249 -6.25 -7.76 14.86
N ARG A 250 -6.04 -8.88 15.55
CA ARG A 250 -5.50 -8.89 16.92
C ARG A 250 -4.13 -8.21 17.00
N LYS A 251 -3.25 -8.45 16.01
CA LYS A 251 -1.96 -7.74 15.93
C LYS A 251 -2.17 -6.24 15.74
N ARG A 252 -3.10 -5.83 14.88
CA ARG A 252 -3.40 -4.40 14.66
C ARG A 252 -4.03 -3.73 15.89
N LEU A 253 -4.93 -4.40 16.60
CA LEU A 253 -5.51 -3.93 17.87
C LEU A 253 -4.43 -3.67 18.93
N PHE A 254 -3.41 -4.52 19.00
CA PHE A 254 -2.26 -4.27 19.86
C PHE A 254 -1.50 -3.00 19.45
N LEU A 255 -1.32 -2.74 18.15
CA LEU A 255 -0.68 -1.51 17.67
C LEU A 255 -1.53 -0.27 17.95
N ILE A 256 -2.85 -0.34 17.76
CA ILE A 256 -3.81 0.72 18.12
C ILE A 256 -3.63 1.10 19.60
N GLU A 257 -3.52 0.11 20.48
CA GLU A 257 -3.30 0.33 21.90
C GLU A 257 -1.92 0.93 22.21
N LYS A 258 -0.87 0.54 21.46
CA LYS A 258 0.45 1.21 21.53
C LYS A 258 0.38 2.68 21.11
N LEU A 259 -0.42 3.02 20.10
CA LEU A 259 -0.61 4.41 19.67
C LEU A 259 -1.38 5.22 20.73
N ARG A 260 -2.34 4.62 21.43
CA ARG A 260 -3.00 5.27 22.57
C ARG A 260 -2.03 5.60 23.69
N ASP A 261 -1.08 4.71 23.98
CA ASP A 261 -0.02 4.94 24.97
C ASP A 261 1.02 5.99 24.54
N ALA A 262 1.22 6.17 23.23
CA ALA A 262 2.29 7.03 22.70
C ALA A 262 2.06 8.52 23.01
N LYS A 263 3.09 9.24 23.43
CA LYS A 263 3.03 10.71 23.67
C LYS A 263 3.41 11.53 22.44
N THR A 264 4.33 11.00 21.64
CA THR A 264 4.86 11.64 20.44
C THR A 264 4.62 10.77 19.23
N VAL A 265 3.98 11.33 18.20
CA VAL A 265 3.54 10.61 17.00
C VAL A 265 4.16 11.21 15.74
N GLY A 266 4.70 10.37 14.87
CA GLY A 266 5.17 10.77 13.54
C GLY A 266 4.09 10.52 12.50
N ILE A 267 3.68 11.55 11.77
CA ILE A 267 2.78 11.44 10.61
C ILE A 267 3.65 11.35 9.36
N VAL A 268 3.72 10.16 8.76
CA VAL A 268 4.57 9.87 7.59
C VAL A 268 3.76 10.01 6.31
N LEU A 269 4.19 10.92 5.45
CA LEU A 269 3.62 11.14 4.13
C LEU A 269 4.32 10.25 3.10
N ASN A 270 3.63 9.26 2.56
CA ASN A 270 4.16 8.30 1.58
C ASN A 270 3.39 8.30 0.25
N THR A 271 2.36 9.11 0.01
CA THR A 271 1.77 9.21 -1.33
C THR A 271 1.00 10.51 -1.46
N ILE A 272 1.42 11.43 -2.32
CA ILE A 272 0.81 12.78 -2.36
C ILE A 272 -0.37 12.85 -3.36
N ASN A 273 -0.45 11.92 -4.31
CA ASN A 273 -1.34 12.05 -5.47
C ASN A 273 -2.73 11.46 -5.29
N LEU A 274 -3.08 10.95 -4.11
CA LEU A 274 -4.40 10.36 -3.85
C LEU A 274 -5.45 11.45 -3.62
N LEU A 275 -6.66 11.25 -4.15
CA LEU A 275 -7.77 12.14 -3.85
C LEU A 275 -8.13 12.06 -2.35
N GLY A 276 -8.31 13.21 -1.69
CA GLY A 276 -8.60 13.26 -0.26
C GLY A 276 -7.36 13.27 0.65
N TYR A 277 -6.14 13.36 0.08
CA TYR A 277 -4.90 13.25 0.86
C TYR A 277 -4.66 14.43 1.80
N GLY A 278 -4.99 15.65 1.38
CA GLY A 278 -4.86 16.84 2.23
C GLY A 278 -5.78 16.74 3.45
N GLU A 279 -7.01 16.29 3.23
CA GLU A 279 -8.02 16.04 4.24
C GLU A 279 -7.56 14.93 5.21
N ALA A 280 -6.95 13.86 4.69
CA ALA A 280 -6.37 12.80 5.51
C ALA A 280 -5.23 13.30 6.41
N LEU A 281 -4.37 14.19 5.89
CA LEU A 281 -3.28 14.81 6.67
C LEU A 281 -3.81 15.73 7.77
N GLU A 282 -4.74 16.61 7.43
CA GLU A 282 -5.36 17.50 8.42
C GLU A 282 -6.14 16.70 9.47
N ARG A 283 -6.82 15.62 9.06
CA ARG A 283 -7.47 14.70 9.99
C ARG A 283 -6.46 14.05 10.94
N ALA A 284 -5.35 13.50 10.43
CA ALA A 284 -4.31 12.88 11.26
C ALA A 284 -3.72 13.87 12.29
N ARG A 285 -3.47 15.12 11.88
CA ARG A 285 -3.01 16.20 12.78
C ARG A 285 -4.04 16.50 13.85
N LYS A 286 -5.31 16.64 13.46
CA LYS A 286 -6.41 16.93 14.39
C LYS A 286 -6.64 15.79 15.39
N LEU A 287 -6.58 14.53 14.95
CA LEU A 287 -6.65 13.36 15.84
C LEU A 287 -5.56 13.41 16.92
N CYS A 288 -4.31 13.69 16.53
CA CYS A 288 -3.21 13.83 17.48
C CYS A 288 -3.45 14.99 18.45
N LYS A 289 -3.94 16.13 17.97
CA LYS A 289 -4.24 17.31 18.79
C LYS A 289 -5.35 17.03 19.81
N VAL A 290 -6.47 16.47 19.38
CA VAL A 290 -7.61 16.10 20.25
C VAL A 290 -7.17 15.10 21.32
N ALA A 291 -6.29 14.16 20.98
CA ALA A 291 -5.74 13.20 21.93
C ALA A 291 -4.61 13.75 22.82
N GLY A 292 -4.27 15.04 22.72
CA GLY A 292 -3.20 15.69 23.50
C GLY A 292 -1.79 15.20 23.16
N LYS A 293 -1.55 14.72 21.94
CA LYS A 293 -0.28 14.14 21.50
C LYS A 293 0.55 15.14 20.69
N LYS A 294 1.87 15.14 20.91
CA LYS A 294 2.81 15.89 20.06
C LYS A 294 2.91 15.18 18.71
N SER A 295 2.76 15.89 17.60
CA SER A 295 2.85 15.30 16.27
C SER A 295 3.87 16.00 15.36
N TYR A 296 4.61 15.21 14.58
CA TYR A 296 5.56 15.70 13.57
C TYR A 296 5.18 15.15 12.20
N THR A 297 5.10 16.00 11.18
CA THR A 297 4.87 15.55 9.80
C THR A 297 6.21 15.31 9.11
N ILE A 298 6.41 14.13 8.52
CA ILE A 298 7.64 13.74 7.83
C ILE A 298 7.28 13.24 6.44
N ALA A 299 7.87 13.82 5.40
CA ALA A 299 7.73 13.33 4.05
C ALA A 299 8.82 12.30 3.74
N ILE A 300 8.42 11.08 3.39
CA ILE A 300 9.33 9.99 3.04
C ILE A 300 8.76 9.33 1.78
N GLY A 301 9.60 9.08 0.78
CA GLY A 301 9.22 8.19 -0.34
C GLY A 301 9.02 6.74 0.14
N LYS A 302 9.55 5.76 -0.59
CA LYS A 302 9.51 4.35 -0.18
C LYS A 302 10.03 4.16 1.25
N ILE A 303 9.13 3.74 2.15
CA ILE A 303 9.41 3.50 3.56
C ILE A 303 10.30 2.26 3.70
N ASN A 304 11.32 2.35 4.56
CA ASN A 304 12.15 1.23 4.99
C ASN A 304 12.56 1.44 6.45
N GLU A 305 13.06 0.38 7.09
CA GLU A 305 13.52 0.43 8.48
C GLU A 305 14.54 1.57 8.70
N PRO A 306 15.65 1.69 7.94
CA PRO A 306 16.64 2.74 8.18
C PRO A 306 16.08 4.17 8.19
N LYS A 307 15.18 4.49 7.25
CA LYS A 307 14.56 5.82 7.14
C LYS A 307 13.71 6.15 8.37
N ILE A 308 12.94 5.19 8.87
CA ILE A 308 12.07 5.37 10.05
C ILE A 308 12.89 5.38 11.34
N SER A 309 13.92 4.54 11.44
CA SER A 309 14.78 4.43 12.62
C SER A 309 15.50 5.73 12.97
N ASN A 310 15.78 6.59 11.99
CA ASN A 310 16.35 7.93 12.23
C ASN A 310 15.50 8.80 13.18
N PHE A 311 14.22 8.49 13.30
CA PHE A 311 13.26 9.24 14.13
C PHE A 311 12.77 8.45 15.36
N ALA A 312 13.17 7.18 15.50
CA ALA A 312 12.63 6.27 16.50
C ALA A 312 12.99 6.64 17.96
N ASN A 313 14.00 7.47 18.18
CA ASN A 313 14.35 7.92 19.54
C ASN A 313 13.33 8.93 20.09
N ASP A 314 12.81 9.80 19.22
CA ASP A 314 11.93 10.90 19.61
C ASP A 314 10.44 10.59 19.36
N ILE A 315 10.16 9.76 18.37
CA ILE A 315 8.81 9.34 17.99
C ILE A 315 8.53 7.94 18.53
N GLU A 316 7.42 7.82 19.25
CA GLU A 316 7.01 6.56 19.90
C GLU A 316 6.10 5.71 19.00
N ALA A 317 5.40 6.33 18.04
CA ALA A 317 4.55 5.64 17.06
C ALA A 317 4.43 6.43 15.75
N PHE A 318 4.27 5.73 14.62
CA PHE A 318 4.11 6.35 13.31
C PHE A 318 2.73 6.05 12.71
N ILE A 319 2.09 7.08 12.15
CA ILE A 319 0.88 6.98 11.33
C ILE A 319 1.32 7.20 9.88
N VAL A 320 1.13 6.22 9.02
CA VAL A 320 1.49 6.28 7.60
C VAL A 320 0.26 6.65 6.78
N LEU A 321 0.37 7.75 6.04
CA LEU A 321 -0.60 8.18 5.04
C LEU A 321 -0.15 7.68 3.67
N SER A 322 -0.75 6.60 3.20
CA SER A 322 -0.45 5.92 1.94
C SER A 322 -1.70 5.46 1.21
N CYS A 323 -1.53 4.91 0.00
CA CYS A 323 -2.57 4.12 -0.65
C CYS A 323 -2.87 2.84 0.14
N PRO A 324 -3.98 2.13 -0.17
CA PRO A 324 -4.35 0.90 0.53
C PRO A 324 -3.25 -0.17 0.53
N TYR A 325 -2.59 -0.38 -0.61
CA TYR A 325 -1.49 -1.35 -0.71
C TYR A 325 -0.20 -0.86 -0.05
N GLY A 326 -0.09 0.44 0.24
CA GLY A 326 1.03 1.06 0.95
C GLY A 326 1.08 0.73 2.44
N ILE A 327 -0.02 0.22 3.00
CA ILE A 327 -0.10 -0.14 4.42
C ILE A 327 0.87 -1.29 4.73
N ILE A 328 1.64 -1.10 5.80
CA ILE A 328 2.64 -2.05 6.26
C ILE A 328 1.98 -2.94 7.33
N LEU A 329 1.57 -4.14 6.92
CA LEU A 329 0.92 -5.11 7.80
C LEU A 329 1.92 -5.82 8.72
N ASP A 330 3.08 -6.19 8.18
CA ASP A 330 4.18 -6.76 8.95
C ASP A 330 5.14 -5.67 9.41
N VAL A 331 5.18 -5.46 10.72
CA VAL A 331 5.95 -4.39 11.36
C VAL A 331 7.07 -4.95 12.23
N SER A 332 7.39 -6.25 12.11
CA SER A 332 8.42 -6.92 12.94
C SER A 332 9.78 -6.23 12.88
N ASP A 333 10.12 -5.68 11.72
CA ASP A 333 11.44 -5.15 11.43
C ASP A 333 11.59 -3.69 11.87
N PHE A 334 10.51 -3.05 12.32
CA PHE A 334 10.51 -1.65 12.73
C PHE A 334 10.58 -1.52 14.26
N TYR A 335 11.52 -0.71 14.75
CA TYR A 335 11.68 -0.44 16.19
C TYR A 335 10.47 0.23 16.85
N ARG A 336 9.65 0.94 16.07
CA ARG A 336 8.46 1.66 16.52
C ARG A 336 7.23 1.21 15.74
N PRO A 337 6.05 1.18 16.38
CA PRO A 337 4.81 0.75 15.75
C PRO A 337 4.46 1.66 14.57
N ILE A 338 4.04 1.03 13.47
CA ILE A 338 3.57 1.70 12.25
C ILE A 338 2.10 1.36 12.02
N LEU A 339 1.28 2.40 11.95
CA LEU A 339 -0.17 2.31 11.86
C LEU A 339 -0.71 2.98 10.59
N SER A 340 -1.88 2.54 10.14
CA SER A 340 -2.65 3.24 9.10
C SER A 340 -3.45 4.39 9.71
N LEU A 341 -3.99 5.27 8.85
CA LEU A 341 -4.89 6.33 9.31
C LEU A 341 -6.17 5.78 9.98
N PHE A 342 -6.70 4.65 9.49
CA PHE A 342 -7.86 4.01 10.10
C PHE A 342 -7.60 3.55 11.54
N GLU A 343 -6.39 3.06 11.80
CA GLU A 343 -6.01 2.63 13.13
C GLU A 343 -5.77 3.81 14.06
N ALA A 344 -5.26 4.93 13.52
CA ALA A 344 -5.19 6.18 14.25
C ALA A 344 -6.59 6.72 14.59
N GLU A 345 -7.54 6.60 13.68
CA GLU A 345 -8.94 6.95 13.90
C GLU A 345 -9.52 6.15 15.08
N ALA A 346 -9.38 4.82 15.05
CA ALA A 346 -9.85 3.93 16.11
C ALA A 346 -9.10 4.13 17.45
N ALA A 347 -7.84 4.60 17.40
CA ALA A 347 -7.04 4.87 18.58
C ALA A 347 -7.41 6.20 19.24
N LEU A 348 -7.54 7.27 18.44
CA LEU A 348 -7.43 8.65 18.89
C LEU A 348 -8.72 9.46 18.80
N ASN A 349 -9.72 9.05 18.01
CA ASN A 349 -10.99 9.78 17.93
C ASN A 349 -11.93 9.37 19.09
N PRO A 350 -12.29 10.28 20.01
CA PRO A 350 -13.16 9.97 21.15
C PRO A 350 -14.58 9.50 20.76
N GLN A 351 -15.02 9.87 19.54
CA GLN A 351 -16.33 9.53 18.98
C GLN A 351 -16.30 8.30 18.07
N CYS A 352 -15.13 7.70 17.83
CA CYS A 352 -15.06 6.48 17.03
C CYS A 352 -15.76 5.33 17.76
N LYS A 353 -16.83 4.80 17.15
CA LYS A 353 -17.63 3.67 17.67
C LYS A 353 -17.20 2.33 17.11
N TRP A 354 -16.08 2.29 16.37
CA TRP A 354 -15.64 1.08 15.68
C TRP A 354 -15.36 -0.07 16.66
N LEU A 355 -15.93 -1.23 16.36
CA LEU A 355 -15.59 -2.50 16.99
C LEU A 355 -14.85 -3.38 16.00
N ALA A 356 -13.96 -4.23 16.51
CA ALA A 356 -13.18 -5.14 15.66
C ALA A 356 -14.02 -6.06 14.76
N GLY A 357 -15.29 -6.30 15.12
CA GLY A 357 -16.24 -7.07 14.32
C GLY A 357 -16.85 -6.32 13.12
N ASP A 358 -16.74 -4.99 13.08
CA ASP A 358 -17.34 -4.15 12.03
C ASP A 358 -16.53 -4.18 10.72
N GLY A 359 -15.33 -4.76 10.76
CA GLY A 359 -14.38 -4.81 9.64
C GLY A 359 -13.37 -3.66 9.71
N TRP A 360 -12.18 -3.87 9.14
CA TRP A 360 -11.11 -2.88 9.09
C TRP A 360 -10.99 -2.30 7.68
N THR A 361 -10.65 -1.03 7.49
CA THR A 361 -10.47 -0.47 6.14
C THR A 361 -9.09 0.14 5.92
N ALA A 362 -8.55 -0.09 4.73
CA ALA A 362 -7.35 0.55 4.21
C ALA A 362 -7.65 1.91 3.54
N GLU A 363 -8.92 2.16 3.20
CA GLU A 363 -9.37 3.29 2.39
C GLU A 363 -9.85 4.42 3.29
N PHE A 364 -8.97 5.39 3.54
CA PHE A 364 -9.27 6.48 4.47
C PHE A 364 -10.46 7.35 4.06
N ARG A 365 -10.77 7.40 2.77
CA ARG A 365 -11.89 8.17 2.22
C ARG A 365 -13.24 7.75 2.80
N ASN A 366 -13.35 6.52 3.25
CA ASN A 366 -14.59 5.98 3.79
C ASN A 366 -14.99 6.66 5.12
N PHE A 367 -14.03 7.29 5.82
CA PHE A 367 -14.26 7.88 7.14
C PHE A 367 -13.58 9.26 7.33
N VAL A 368 -12.88 9.79 6.32
CA VAL A 368 -12.11 11.05 6.46
C VAL A 368 -13.00 12.24 6.82
N ASN A 369 -14.29 12.19 6.49
CA ASN A 369 -15.28 13.23 6.77
C ASN A 369 -16.16 12.93 7.99
N ASP A 370 -15.93 11.80 8.68
CA ASP A 370 -16.73 11.42 9.85
C ASP A 370 -16.51 12.42 11.00
N GLU A 371 -17.52 12.53 11.86
CA GLU A 371 -17.47 13.41 13.03
C GLU A 371 -16.28 13.08 13.94
N MET A 372 -15.63 14.14 14.42
CA MET A 372 -14.52 14.04 15.36
C MET A 372 -14.96 14.63 16.70
N GLY A 373 -14.57 13.94 17.77
CA GLY A 373 -14.69 14.47 19.13
C GLY A 373 -13.91 15.78 19.33
N SER A 374 -14.18 16.44 20.45
CA SER A 374 -13.50 17.68 20.84
C SER A 374 -12.48 17.46 21.96
N GLU A 375 -11.53 18.39 22.10
CA GLU A 375 -10.51 18.40 23.17
C GLU A 375 -11.11 18.40 24.58
N ALA A 376 -12.38 18.80 24.74
CA ALA A 376 -13.09 18.92 26.01
C ALA A 376 -13.67 17.60 26.54
N GLU A 377 -13.65 16.52 25.75
CA GLU A 377 -14.08 15.19 26.20
C GLU A 377 -12.91 14.45 26.89
N ILE A 378 -12.56 14.89 28.12
CA ILE A 378 -11.53 14.22 28.92
C ILE A 378 -12.01 12.80 29.25
N LYS A 379 -11.47 11.79 28.57
CA LYS A 379 -11.65 10.38 28.92
C LYS A 379 -10.40 9.87 29.63
N SER A 380 -10.58 9.44 30.87
CA SER A 380 -9.61 8.59 31.53
C SER A 380 -9.87 7.14 31.14
N ASP A 381 -8.86 6.45 30.64
CA ASP A 381 -8.94 5.01 30.38
C ASP A 381 -7.69 4.29 30.90
N LEU A 382 -7.73 2.96 30.90
CA LEU A 382 -6.62 2.12 31.36
C LEU A 382 -5.90 1.54 30.14
N SER A 383 -4.58 1.70 30.08
CA SER A 383 -3.75 1.03 29.09
C SER A 383 -3.87 -0.48 29.26
N LEU A 384 -4.34 -1.17 28.22
CA LEU A 384 -4.47 -2.63 28.20
C LEU A 384 -3.10 -3.33 28.10
N ILE A 385 -2.04 -2.59 27.81
CA ILE A 385 -0.67 -3.11 27.68
C ILE A 385 0.12 -2.90 28.96
N THR A 386 0.03 -1.69 29.54
CA THR A 386 0.87 -1.30 30.69
C THR A 386 0.12 -1.28 32.02
N GLY A 387 -1.21 -1.34 32.00
CA GLY A 387 -2.05 -1.19 33.19
C GLY A 387 -2.03 0.22 33.79
N LYS A 388 -1.43 1.20 33.12
CA LYS A 388 -1.38 2.60 33.58
C LYS A 388 -2.66 3.33 33.19
N MET A 389 -3.15 4.19 34.08
CA MET A 389 -4.19 5.16 33.75
C MET A 389 -3.65 6.18 32.75
N ARG A 390 -4.41 6.42 31.67
CA ARG A 390 -4.18 7.50 30.72
C ARG A 390 -5.24 8.58 30.96
N VAL A 391 -4.83 9.83 30.81
CA VAL A 391 -5.74 10.97 30.74
C VAL A 391 -5.59 11.52 29.33
N THR A 392 -6.66 11.45 28.54
CA THR A 392 -6.69 12.07 27.21
C THR A 392 -7.33 13.45 27.34
N GLY A 393 -6.66 14.49 26.86
CA GLY A 393 -7.09 15.88 26.96
C GLY A 393 -5.92 16.85 27.16
N VAL A 394 -6.11 18.11 26.77
CA VAL A 394 -5.17 19.20 27.05
C VAL A 394 -5.60 19.82 28.38
N GLU A 395 -4.74 19.78 29.41
CA GLU A 395 -4.92 20.66 30.56
C GLU A 395 -4.60 22.08 30.10
N ASP A 396 -5.64 22.91 29.92
CA ASP A 396 -5.50 24.35 29.81
C ASP A 396 -4.92 24.87 31.13
N ASN A 397 -3.59 24.99 31.21
CA ASN A 397 -2.93 25.77 32.25
C ASN A 397 -3.14 27.27 31.97
N VAL A 398 -4.39 27.73 32.09
CA VAL A 398 -4.74 29.13 32.31
C VAL A 398 -5.15 29.26 33.77
N ASN A 399 -4.16 29.20 34.67
CA ASN A 399 -4.27 29.80 35.97
C ASN A 399 -2.90 30.32 36.43
N ASN A 400 -2.70 31.62 36.16
CA ASN A 400 -1.79 32.43 36.95
C ASN A 400 -2.31 32.43 38.40
N ASN A 401 -1.81 31.53 39.24
CA ASN A 401 -1.50 31.79 40.65
C ASN A 401 -0.86 30.56 41.33
N ILE A 402 0.45 30.63 41.46
CA ILE A 402 1.29 30.30 42.63
C ILE A 402 0.98 28.97 43.40
N ASN A 403 1.96 28.07 43.28
CA ASN A 403 2.36 26.99 44.21
C ASN A 403 1.44 25.77 44.40
N SER A 404 1.69 24.73 43.59
CA SER A 404 2.25 23.45 44.08
C SER A 404 2.12 22.34 43.01
N CYS A 405 3.23 22.02 42.34
CA CYS A 405 3.65 20.65 42.01
C CYS A 405 4.89 20.71 41.11
N SER A 406 6.01 20.27 41.66
CA SER A 406 7.25 20.05 40.97
C SER A 406 7.11 18.95 39.91
N ILE A 407 6.92 19.34 38.64
CA ILE A 407 7.31 18.53 37.49
C ILE A 407 8.28 19.37 36.66
N LEU A 408 9.57 19.23 37.01
CA LEU A 408 10.65 19.66 36.15
C LEU A 408 10.73 18.68 34.98
N SER A 409 10.28 19.09 33.80
CA SER A 409 10.84 18.60 32.53
C SER A 409 10.52 19.59 31.41
N ILE A 410 11.29 20.67 31.35
CA ILE A 410 11.48 21.41 30.10
C ILE A 410 12.39 20.54 29.23
N TYR A 411 11.79 19.55 28.57
CA TYR A 411 12.36 18.91 27.38
C TYR A 411 11.51 19.37 26.20
N THR A 412 11.88 20.53 25.66
CA THR A 412 11.44 21.01 24.36
C THR A 412 12.19 20.20 23.31
N ALA A 413 11.49 19.27 22.64
CA ALA A 413 12.03 18.44 21.56
C ALA A 413 12.55 19.25 20.33
N GLY A 414 12.47 20.58 20.35
CA GLY A 414 13.13 21.48 19.40
C GLY A 414 14.58 21.84 19.76
N ASP A 415 14.98 21.79 21.03
CA ASP A 415 16.35 22.14 21.46
C ASP A 415 17.39 21.07 21.12
N TYR A 416 16.95 19.88 20.70
CA TYR A 416 17.86 18.81 20.31
C TYR A 416 18.38 18.96 18.88
N PHE A 417 17.58 19.57 17.97
CA PHE A 417 18.04 19.87 16.61
C PHE A 417 19.05 21.01 16.57
N SER A 418 18.97 21.97 17.50
CA SER A 418 19.93 23.06 17.64
C SER A 418 21.27 22.63 18.24
N GLN A 419 21.33 21.48 18.94
CA GLN A 419 22.56 20.91 19.50
C GLN A 419 23.24 19.89 18.58
N ARG A 420 22.60 19.45 17.49
CA ARG A 420 23.24 18.58 16.51
C ARG A 420 24.13 19.41 15.58
N THR A 421 25.43 19.33 15.81
CA THR A 421 26.40 19.69 14.77
C THR A 421 26.56 18.50 13.82
N TRP A 422 26.17 18.69 12.56
CA TRP A 422 26.52 17.75 11.50
C TRP A 422 28.02 17.89 11.23
N LYS A 423 28.83 16.99 11.81
CA LYS A 423 30.19 16.76 11.32
C LYS A 423 30.08 15.86 10.09
N GLY A 424 29.93 16.48 8.92
CA GLY A 424 30.30 15.82 7.67
C GLY A 424 31.81 15.60 7.62
N LEU A 425 32.37 15.57 6.41
CA LEU A 425 33.80 15.84 6.22
C LEU A 425 34.07 17.31 6.59
N ASP A 426 34.25 17.56 7.88
CA ASP A 426 34.61 18.86 8.42
C ASP A 426 36.14 19.00 8.34
N ASP A 427 36.63 19.73 7.33
CA ASP A 427 38.06 19.94 7.02
C ASP A 427 38.86 20.59 8.17
N LYS A 428 38.20 20.99 9.26
CA LYS A 428 38.80 21.66 10.41
C LYS A 428 39.35 20.72 11.49
N CYS A 429 39.11 19.41 11.39
CA CYS A 429 39.74 18.41 12.27
C CYS A 429 41.20 18.16 11.83
N THR A 430 42.10 19.10 12.13
CA THR A 430 43.54 19.03 11.80
C THR A 430 44.36 18.18 12.79
N SER A 431 43.73 17.41 13.67
CA SER A 431 44.40 16.73 14.79
C SER A 431 44.37 15.21 14.75
N GLU A 432 44.07 14.59 13.60
CA GLU A 432 44.38 13.16 13.39
C GLU A 432 45.38 13.06 12.24
N SER A 433 46.66 12.84 12.59
CA SER A 433 47.69 12.53 11.62
C SER A 433 47.46 11.10 11.10
N VAL A 434 46.53 10.95 10.16
CA VAL A 434 46.37 9.69 9.43
C VAL A 434 47.47 9.66 8.37
N THR A 435 48.49 8.84 8.58
CA THR A 435 49.48 8.55 7.54
C THR A 435 48.73 7.99 6.32
N VAL A 436 48.76 8.73 5.21
CA VAL A 436 48.17 8.31 3.94
C VAL A 436 48.85 7.00 3.52
N GLN A 437 48.08 5.93 3.39
CA GLN A 437 48.52 4.66 2.84
C GLN A 437 47.88 4.44 1.48
N GLU A 438 48.63 3.81 0.58
CA GLU A 438 48.12 3.43 -0.74
C GLU A 438 46.95 2.45 -0.59
N GLY A 439 45.80 2.80 -1.17
CA GLY A 439 44.59 1.98 -1.11
C GLY A 439 44.69 0.72 -1.97
N ARG A 440 43.75 -0.22 -1.80
CA ARG A 440 43.72 -1.46 -2.59
C ARG A 440 43.42 -1.14 -4.06
N SER A 441 44.31 -1.56 -4.96
CA SER A 441 44.11 -1.47 -6.40
C SER A 441 43.51 -2.76 -6.97
N GLY A 442 42.54 -2.67 -7.89
CA GLY A 442 41.98 -3.83 -8.58
C GLY A 442 40.51 -3.64 -8.98
N ILE A 443 39.92 -4.66 -9.60
CA ILE A 443 38.49 -4.70 -9.93
C ILE A 443 37.76 -5.20 -8.68
N ALA A 444 36.55 -4.69 -8.39
CA ALA A 444 35.82 -5.02 -7.17
C ALA A 444 35.58 -6.54 -6.94
N SER A 445 35.68 -7.35 -8.01
CA SER A 445 35.60 -8.81 -7.95
C SER A 445 36.89 -9.52 -7.53
N LYS A 446 38.06 -8.86 -7.60
CA LYS A 446 39.35 -9.35 -7.12
C LYS A 446 40.37 -8.21 -6.99
N TYR A 447 40.74 -7.83 -5.77
CA TYR A 447 41.80 -6.85 -5.55
C TYR A 447 43.18 -7.49 -5.73
N ASN A 448 44.15 -6.71 -6.23
CA ASN A 448 45.53 -7.19 -6.44
C ASN A 448 46.23 -7.62 -5.14
N SER A 449 45.71 -7.20 -4.00
CA SER A 449 46.22 -7.50 -2.65
C SER A 449 45.58 -8.73 -2.00
N GLU A 450 44.67 -9.43 -2.68
CA GLU A 450 44.06 -10.67 -2.20
C GLU A 450 44.74 -11.89 -2.85
N PRO A 451 45.15 -12.91 -2.07
CA PRO A 451 45.92 -14.06 -2.58
C PRO A 451 45.19 -14.90 -3.64
#